data_AF-A0A1Y4E984-F1
#
_entry.id   AF-A0A1Y4E984-F1
#
_cell.length_a   1.000
_cell.length_b   1.000
_cell.length_c   1.000
_cell.angle_alpha   90.00
_cell.angle_beta   90.00
_cell.angle_gamma   90.00
#
_symmetry.space_group_name_H-M   'P 1'
#
loop_
_entity.id
_entity.type
_entity.pdbx_description
1 polymer ?
#
loop_
_entity_poly.entity_id
_entity_poly.type
_entity_poly.pdbx_seq_one_letter_code
_entity_poly.pdbx_strand_id
1 'polypeptide(L)'
;MPLPQTMSLLVLGQGTSGTDVVRWALAHPERVSHITLYGGAKSAPTPDTLELERAGVACVYGTEDVAGTYDVCVASPGISEFSPFFASARAHATEVMGEPEFAYRLSPERWIGITGTNGKTTTTALTAHLLEAAGWDADAVGNIGDTPTSRVDHRAPGSWFVAELSSYQLATSSELHPRVGVLLNITPDHLSWHRSHEAYARAKCRLFRNMGEGDLIIIDAEDEGTAAVRAHIDGPGRRVLELGLADTGAADAAFVRDGVLTVRLAGAETALVRVDELGIAGAHNVLNALAASAAALFLGADAAQVAAGLMTFAALPHRIEPVGTVDGVRFYNDSKATNTDAVEKALTAFPSERVVLLLGGRDKGTPLEEFARTVLSSTVGAIVCFGEARSRFLEVLRATDGASEIDLAEADGLRDAVDVARTLANPGDVILLSPACASFDEFSGFEERGDAFRSYVAQLGGAADAR
;
A
#
# COMPACT_ATOMS: atom_id res chain seq x y z
N MET A 1 -23.94 6.44 -11.40
CA MET A 1 -24.46 7.00 -12.67
C MET A 1 -23.41 6.85 -13.77
N PRO A 2 -23.80 6.51 -15.02
CA PRO A 2 -22.85 6.46 -16.12
C PRO A 2 -22.30 7.86 -16.40
N LEU A 3 -21.02 7.94 -16.80
CA LEU A 3 -20.44 9.20 -17.28
C LEU A 3 -21.20 9.69 -18.52
N PRO A 4 -21.25 11.02 -18.77
CA PRO A 4 -21.81 11.56 -20.00
C PRO A 4 -21.17 10.93 -21.25
N GLN A 5 -21.93 10.84 -22.34
CA GLN A 5 -21.39 10.36 -23.62
C GLN A 5 -20.25 11.27 -24.11
N THR A 6 -20.46 12.58 -24.03
CA THR A 6 -19.43 13.60 -24.25
C THR A 6 -19.44 14.56 -23.04
N MET A 7 -18.28 14.94 -22.54
CA MET A 7 -18.13 15.77 -21.33
C MET A 7 -17.07 16.85 -21.47
N SER A 8 -17.26 17.96 -20.78
CA SER A 8 -16.20 18.91 -20.43
C SER A 8 -15.52 18.46 -19.14
N LEU A 9 -14.18 18.34 -19.17
CA LEU A 9 -13.38 17.72 -18.12
C LEU A 9 -12.50 18.74 -17.41
N LEU A 10 -12.66 18.82 -16.08
CA LEU A 10 -11.75 19.48 -15.17
C LEU A 10 -10.85 18.45 -14.51
N VAL A 11 -9.54 18.67 -14.49
CA VAL A 11 -8.58 17.85 -13.74
C VAL A 11 -7.96 18.70 -12.65
N LEU A 12 -8.08 18.24 -11.40
CA LEU A 12 -7.50 18.90 -10.23
C LEU A 12 -6.21 18.20 -9.82
N GLY A 13 -5.10 18.93 -9.88
CA GLY A 13 -3.76 18.45 -9.55
C GLY A 13 -2.98 17.98 -10.78
N GLN A 14 -1.65 18.19 -10.74
CA GLN A 14 -0.73 17.93 -11.84
C GLN A 14 0.24 16.77 -11.58
N GLY A 15 -0.07 15.90 -10.61
CA GLY A 15 0.67 14.66 -10.39
C GLY A 15 0.28 13.57 -11.38
N THR A 16 0.89 12.39 -11.28
CA THR A 16 0.69 11.25 -12.20
C THR A 16 -0.77 10.92 -12.47
N SER A 17 -1.62 10.80 -11.42
CA SER A 17 -3.05 10.54 -11.61
C SER A 17 -3.77 11.62 -12.44
N GLY A 18 -3.41 12.89 -12.24
CA GLY A 18 -3.99 13.99 -13.01
C GLY A 18 -3.52 13.99 -14.46
N THR A 19 -2.22 13.82 -14.68
CA THR A 19 -1.66 13.81 -16.05
C THR A 19 -2.13 12.61 -16.86
N ASP A 20 -2.30 11.43 -16.24
CA ASP A 20 -2.84 10.24 -16.92
C ASP A 20 -4.31 10.41 -17.32
N VAL A 21 -5.13 11.05 -16.49
CA VAL A 21 -6.51 11.38 -16.84
C VAL A 21 -6.56 12.35 -18.03
N VAL A 22 -5.68 13.36 -18.06
CA VAL A 22 -5.57 14.27 -19.22
C VAL A 22 -5.11 13.53 -20.47
N ARG A 23 -4.13 12.63 -20.37
CA ARG A 23 -3.65 11.83 -21.51
C ARG A 23 -4.76 10.94 -22.07
N TRP A 24 -5.52 10.27 -21.19
CA TRP A 24 -6.70 9.51 -21.59
C TRP A 24 -7.71 10.41 -22.32
N ALA A 25 -8.02 11.58 -21.78
CA ALA A 25 -8.97 12.52 -22.37
C ALA A 25 -8.53 13.03 -23.76
N LEU A 26 -7.23 13.32 -23.94
CA LEU A 26 -6.65 13.70 -25.23
C LEU A 26 -6.75 12.59 -26.28
N ALA A 27 -6.66 11.32 -25.86
CA ALA A 27 -6.82 10.16 -26.73
C ALA A 27 -8.29 9.89 -27.13
N HIS A 28 -9.26 10.47 -26.41
CA HIS A 28 -10.70 10.25 -26.60
C HIS A 28 -11.47 11.57 -26.89
N PRO A 29 -11.15 12.29 -27.98
CA PRO A 29 -11.82 13.55 -28.32
C PRO A 29 -13.33 13.39 -28.62
N GLU A 30 -13.80 12.17 -28.90
CA GLU A 30 -15.22 11.85 -29.01
C GLU A 30 -15.94 11.80 -27.64
N ARG A 31 -15.20 11.58 -26.56
CA ARG A 31 -15.69 11.54 -25.18
C ARG A 31 -15.47 12.86 -24.44
N VAL A 32 -14.42 13.61 -24.75
CA VAL A 32 -14.06 14.83 -24.02
C VAL A 32 -13.95 16.03 -24.96
N SER A 33 -14.85 16.99 -24.81
CA SER A 33 -14.94 18.18 -25.69
C SER A 33 -13.99 19.30 -25.28
N HIS A 34 -13.65 19.39 -24.00
CA HIS A 34 -12.76 20.40 -23.45
C HIS A 34 -12.03 19.86 -22.22
N ILE A 35 -10.75 20.20 -22.08
CA ILE A 35 -9.90 19.73 -20.97
C ILE A 35 -9.23 20.94 -20.32
N THR A 36 -9.45 21.10 -19.01
CA THR A 36 -8.74 22.08 -18.20
C THR A 36 -8.06 21.39 -17.03
N LEU A 37 -6.74 21.59 -16.86
CA LEU A 37 -5.98 21.12 -15.72
C LEU A 37 -5.65 22.29 -14.79
N TYR A 38 -5.97 22.15 -13.51
CA TYR A 38 -5.58 23.09 -12.46
C TYR A 38 -4.49 22.48 -11.57
N GLY A 39 -3.31 23.09 -11.53
CA GLY A 39 -2.20 22.64 -10.69
C GLY A 39 -2.31 23.04 -9.21
N GLY A 40 -3.03 24.12 -8.89
CA GLY A 40 -3.21 24.66 -7.53
C GLY A 40 -2.30 25.85 -7.20
N ALA A 41 -2.43 26.44 -6.00
CA ALA A 41 -1.83 27.73 -5.64
C ALA A 41 -0.30 27.77 -5.70
N LYS A 42 0.37 26.65 -5.39
CA LYS A 42 1.84 26.54 -5.38
C LYS A 42 2.40 25.86 -6.63
N SER A 43 1.56 25.57 -7.61
CA SER A 43 1.99 24.87 -8.82
C SER A 43 2.70 25.82 -9.79
N ALA A 44 3.58 25.23 -10.58
CA ALA A 44 4.25 25.84 -11.72
C ALA A 44 4.29 24.80 -12.87
N PRO A 45 4.50 25.25 -14.12
CA PRO A 45 4.65 24.34 -15.25
C PRO A 45 5.79 23.33 -15.03
N THR A 46 5.54 22.11 -15.47
CA THR A 46 6.47 20.97 -15.49
C THR A 46 6.70 20.56 -16.95
N PRO A 47 7.76 19.78 -17.26
CA PRO A 47 7.94 19.24 -18.61
C PRO A 47 6.67 18.55 -19.16
N ASP A 48 6.02 17.72 -18.34
CA ASP A 48 4.78 17.03 -18.69
C ASP A 48 3.63 18.00 -18.97
N THR A 49 3.39 18.97 -18.09
CA THR A 49 2.26 19.89 -18.28
C THR A 49 2.46 20.87 -19.44
N LEU A 50 3.71 21.23 -19.75
CA LEU A 50 4.06 21.97 -20.96
C LEU A 50 3.80 21.16 -22.24
N GLU A 51 3.97 19.83 -22.19
CA GLU A 51 3.62 18.95 -23.31
C GLU A 51 2.09 18.88 -23.48
N LEU A 52 1.34 18.77 -22.38
CA LEU A 52 -0.12 18.80 -22.40
C LEU A 52 -0.65 20.13 -22.98
N GLU A 53 -0.05 21.27 -22.61
CA GLU A 53 -0.39 22.58 -23.19
C GLU A 53 -0.17 22.62 -24.71
N ARG A 54 0.94 22.06 -25.20
CA ARG A 54 1.21 21.96 -26.65
C ARG A 54 0.20 21.06 -27.35
N ALA A 55 -0.36 20.08 -26.65
CA ALA A 55 -1.45 19.22 -27.14
C ALA A 55 -2.83 19.90 -27.07
N GLY A 56 -2.92 21.14 -26.59
CA GLY A 56 -4.16 21.93 -26.58
C GLY A 56 -4.92 21.91 -25.25
N VAL A 57 -4.33 21.40 -24.17
CA VAL A 57 -4.93 21.42 -22.84
C VAL A 57 -4.78 22.80 -22.21
N ALA A 58 -5.86 23.32 -21.62
CA ALA A 58 -5.77 24.54 -20.82
C ALA A 58 -5.20 24.23 -19.43
N CYS A 59 -3.97 24.64 -19.16
CA CYS A 59 -3.35 24.46 -17.84
C CYS A 59 -3.34 25.78 -17.04
N VAL A 60 -3.77 25.71 -15.78
CA VAL A 60 -3.87 26.85 -14.88
C VAL A 60 -3.03 26.59 -13.63
N TYR A 61 -2.14 27.53 -13.31
CA TYR A 61 -1.22 27.43 -12.18
C TYR A 61 -1.32 28.66 -11.29
N GLY A 62 -0.78 28.56 -10.07
CA GLY A 62 -0.68 29.70 -9.14
C GLY A 62 -2.01 30.11 -8.50
N THR A 63 -3.08 29.35 -8.68
CA THR A 63 -4.40 29.62 -8.08
C THR A 63 -5.16 28.34 -7.73
N GLU A 64 -6.05 28.43 -6.75
CA GLU A 64 -7.05 27.41 -6.39
C GLU A 64 -8.48 27.85 -6.74
N ASP A 65 -8.62 29.04 -7.32
CA ASP A 65 -9.90 29.59 -7.78
C ASP A 65 -10.22 29.04 -9.16
N VAL A 66 -10.99 27.95 -9.19
CA VAL A 66 -11.51 27.36 -10.41
C VAL A 66 -12.51 28.31 -11.05
N ALA A 67 -12.48 28.42 -12.38
CA ALA A 67 -13.42 29.20 -13.16
C ALA A 67 -13.98 28.36 -14.32
N GLY A 68 -15.18 28.75 -14.79
CA GLY A 68 -15.88 28.06 -15.89
C GLY A 68 -16.97 27.12 -15.40
N THR A 69 -17.42 26.20 -16.25
CA THR A 69 -18.39 25.18 -15.88
C THR A 69 -18.00 23.88 -16.57
N TYR A 70 -18.02 22.79 -15.81
CA TYR A 70 -17.57 21.48 -16.25
C TYR A 70 -18.62 20.42 -15.93
N ASP A 71 -18.68 19.38 -16.74
CA ASP A 71 -19.55 18.24 -16.48
C ASP A 71 -18.92 17.35 -15.40
N VAL A 72 -17.63 17.05 -15.54
CA VAL A 72 -16.89 16.15 -14.67
C VAL A 72 -15.60 16.80 -14.18
N CYS A 73 -15.34 16.67 -12.89
CA CYS A 73 -14.04 16.97 -12.29
C CYS A 73 -13.39 15.69 -11.75
N VAL A 74 -12.15 15.42 -12.16
CA VAL A 74 -11.34 14.35 -11.59
C VAL A 74 -10.24 14.95 -10.71
N ALA A 75 -10.33 14.69 -9.40
CA ALA A 75 -9.42 15.23 -8.40
C ALA A 75 -8.32 14.24 -8.03
N SER A 76 -7.07 14.72 -8.03
CA SER A 76 -5.92 13.96 -7.56
C SER A 76 -6.04 13.63 -6.07
N PRO A 77 -5.60 12.44 -5.63
CA PRO A 77 -5.79 11.98 -4.24
C PRO A 77 -5.09 12.86 -3.20
N GLY A 78 -4.01 13.57 -3.57
CA GLY A 78 -3.33 14.52 -2.67
C GLY A 78 -4.20 15.72 -2.27
N ILE A 79 -5.28 16.03 -3.00
CA ILE A 79 -6.15 17.16 -2.74
C ILE A 79 -7.30 16.70 -1.83
N SER A 80 -7.29 17.17 -0.58
CA SER A 80 -8.32 16.81 0.40
C SER A 80 -9.72 17.27 -0.03
N GLU A 81 -10.72 16.40 0.13
CA GLU A 81 -12.15 16.72 -0.11
C GLU A 81 -12.65 17.88 0.79
N PHE A 82 -11.89 18.19 1.84
CA PHE A 82 -12.15 19.29 2.76
C PHE A 82 -11.36 20.58 2.48
N SER A 83 -10.57 20.62 1.40
CA SER A 83 -9.76 21.80 1.04
C SER A 83 -10.59 22.88 0.32
N PRO A 84 -10.21 24.16 0.41
CA PRO A 84 -10.81 25.23 -0.39
C PRO A 84 -10.72 24.95 -1.90
N PHE A 85 -9.60 24.40 -2.36
CA PHE A 85 -9.41 24.05 -3.77
C PHE A 85 -10.44 23.02 -4.26
N PHE A 86 -10.67 21.95 -3.48
CA PHE A 86 -11.70 20.96 -3.82
C PHE A 86 -13.12 21.56 -3.78
N ALA A 87 -13.40 22.42 -2.79
CA ALA A 87 -14.68 23.12 -2.70
C ALA A 87 -14.92 24.05 -3.90
N SER A 88 -13.87 24.72 -4.38
CA SER A 88 -13.88 25.56 -5.58
C SER A 88 -14.20 24.74 -6.83
N ALA A 89 -13.56 23.60 -7.03
CA ALA A 89 -13.88 22.69 -8.13
C ALA A 89 -15.32 22.16 -8.07
N ARG A 90 -15.79 21.76 -6.88
CA ARG A 90 -17.16 21.28 -6.66
C ARG A 90 -18.22 22.34 -6.97
N ALA A 91 -17.89 23.61 -6.87
CA ALA A 91 -18.81 24.69 -7.26
C ALA A 91 -18.94 24.87 -8.78
N HIS A 92 -17.98 24.35 -9.56
CA HIS A 92 -17.89 24.54 -11.01
C HIS A 92 -18.06 23.27 -11.83
N ALA A 93 -18.08 22.09 -11.18
CA ALA A 93 -18.31 20.81 -11.84
C ALA A 93 -19.62 20.18 -11.37
N THR A 94 -20.35 19.53 -12.28
CA THR A 94 -21.59 18.82 -11.95
C THR A 94 -21.31 17.61 -11.06
N GLU A 95 -20.23 16.88 -11.34
CA GLU A 95 -19.74 15.80 -10.50
C GLU A 95 -18.24 15.96 -10.22
N VAL A 96 -17.82 15.64 -8.99
CA VAL A 96 -16.41 15.55 -8.61
C VAL A 96 -16.11 14.14 -8.13
N MET A 97 -15.07 13.53 -8.69
CA MET A 97 -14.66 12.17 -8.36
C MET A 97 -13.14 12.01 -8.34
N GLY A 98 -12.67 10.91 -7.76
CA GLY A 98 -11.27 10.50 -7.87
C GLY A 98 -10.99 9.76 -9.17
N GLU A 99 -9.70 9.59 -9.46
CA GLU A 99 -9.23 8.86 -10.64
C GLU A 99 -9.71 7.39 -10.69
N PRO A 100 -9.71 6.59 -9.59
CA PRO A 100 -10.20 5.21 -9.65
C PRO A 100 -11.71 5.11 -9.90
N GLU A 101 -12.49 6.05 -9.37
CA GLU A 101 -13.92 6.15 -9.64
C GLU A 101 -14.19 6.47 -11.12
N PHE A 102 -13.40 7.39 -11.69
CA PHE A 102 -13.46 7.73 -13.11
C PHE A 102 -13.15 6.51 -13.99
N ALA A 103 -12.03 5.83 -13.73
CA ALA A 103 -11.65 4.61 -14.44
C ALA A 103 -12.70 3.49 -14.31
N TYR A 104 -13.25 3.29 -13.12
CA TYR A 104 -14.32 2.32 -12.89
C TYR A 104 -15.55 2.63 -13.75
N ARG A 105 -15.98 3.89 -13.82
CA ARG A 105 -17.14 4.25 -14.64
C ARG A 105 -16.90 4.14 -16.14
N LEU A 106 -15.64 4.15 -16.58
CA LEU A 106 -15.26 3.87 -17.96
C LEU A 106 -15.23 2.36 -18.25
N SER A 107 -14.79 1.54 -17.28
CA SER A 107 -14.63 0.09 -17.42
C SER A 107 -15.06 -0.64 -16.13
N PRO A 108 -16.38 -0.83 -15.88
CA PRO A 108 -16.89 -1.21 -14.55
C PRO A 108 -16.76 -2.70 -14.21
N GLU A 109 -16.42 -3.55 -15.18
CA GLU A 109 -16.41 -4.99 -14.95
C GLU A 109 -15.15 -5.44 -14.21
N ARG A 110 -15.23 -6.55 -13.46
CA ARG A 110 -14.08 -7.33 -12.95
C ARG A 110 -13.03 -6.51 -12.18
N TRP A 111 -13.49 -5.80 -11.14
CA TRP A 111 -12.62 -5.13 -10.18
C TRP A 111 -12.46 -5.94 -8.90
N ILE A 112 -11.25 -5.95 -8.37
CA ILE A 112 -10.92 -6.31 -6.99
C ILE A 112 -10.37 -5.04 -6.35
N GLY A 113 -10.88 -4.64 -5.20
CA GLY A 113 -10.38 -3.47 -4.48
C GLY A 113 -9.72 -3.86 -3.18
N ILE A 114 -8.49 -3.38 -2.95
CA ILE A 114 -7.70 -3.72 -1.76
C ILE A 114 -7.31 -2.44 -1.03
N THR A 115 -7.69 -2.34 0.24
CA THR A 115 -7.31 -1.23 1.11
C THR A 115 -6.85 -1.72 2.49
N GLY A 116 -6.34 -0.78 3.29
CA GLY A 116 -5.73 -1.01 4.61
C GLY A 116 -4.67 0.04 4.92
N THR A 117 -4.20 0.13 6.16
CA THR A 117 -3.03 0.98 6.47
C THR A 117 -1.78 0.34 5.87
N ASN A 118 -1.54 -0.94 6.15
CA ASN A 118 -0.39 -1.73 5.71
C ASN A 118 -0.82 -2.98 4.92
N GLY A 119 0.13 -3.61 4.21
CA GLY A 119 -0.09 -4.86 3.44
C GLY A 119 -0.69 -4.69 2.04
N LYS A 120 -1.35 -3.56 1.74
CA LYS A 120 -2.09 -3.35 0.47
C LYS A 120 -1.32 -3.74 -0.80
N THR A 121 -0.11 -3.22 -0.95
CA THR A 121 0.75 -3.48 -2.11
C THR A 121 1.07 -4.96 -2.28
N THR A 122 1.48 -5.63 -1.20
CA THR A 122 1.81 -7.05 -1.25
C THR A 122 0.56 -7.86 -1.62
N THR A 123 -0.58 -7.59 -0.99
CA THR A 123 -1.84 -8.28 -1.29
C THR A 123 -2.32 -8.00 -2.71
N THR A 124 -2.13 -6.79 -3.23
CA THR A 124 -2.51 -6.41 -4.60
C THR A 124 -1.67 -7.16 -5.62
N ALA A 125 -0.35 -7.10 -5.49
CA ALA A 125 0.56 -7.82 -6.37
C ALA A 125 0.36 -9.34 -6.28
N LEU A 126 0.20 -9.88 -5.07
CA LEU A 126 -0.03 -11.30 -4.86
C LEU A 126 -1.37 -11.74 -5.45
N THR A 127 -2.44 -10.98 -5.27
CA THR A 127 -3.74 -11.32 -5.88
C THR A 127 -3.65 -11.35 -7.40
N ALA A 128 -3.01 -10.36 -8.02
CA ALA A 128 -2.77 -10.37 -9.48
C ALA A 128 -1.97 -11.61 -9.90
N HIS A 129 -0.84 -11.90 -9.23
CA HIS A 129 0.00 -13.07 -9.48
C HIS A 129 -0.76 -14.40 -9.34
N LEU A 130 -1.63 -14.53 -8.34
CA LEU A 130 -2.43 -15.75 -8.15
C LEU A 130 -3.47 -15.93 -9.26
N LEU A 131 -4.07 -14.85 -9.76
CA LEU A 131 -5.00 -14.90 -10.89
C LEU A 131 -4.25 -15.26 -12.19
N GLU A 132 -3.07 -14.69 -12.42
CA GLU A 132 -2.20 -15.02 -13.55
C GLU A 132 -1.72 -16.48 -13.50
N ALA A 133 -1.33 -16.98 -12.33
CA ALA A 133 -0.99 -18.39 -12.11
C ALA A 133 -2.18 -19.33 -12.38
N ALA A 134 -3.40 -18.86 -12.15
CA ALA A 134 -4.64 -19.53 -12.51
C ALA A 134 -5.00 -19.42 -14.01
N GLY A 135 -4.18 -18.73 -14.81
CA GLY A 135 -4.37 -18.56 -16.24
C GLY A 135 -5.35 -17.45 -16.61
N TRP A 136 -5.57 -16.48 -15.72
CA TRP A 136 -6.43 -15.32 -15.97
C TRP A 136 -5.59 -14.05 -16.09
N ASP A 137 -5.96 -13.18 -17.03
CA ASP A 137 -5.31 -11.87 -17.15
C ASP A 137 -5.74 -10.98 -15.97
N ALA A 138 -4.76 -10.42 -15.25
CA ALA A 138 -5.00 -9.54 -14.11
C ALA A 138 -3.93 -8.44 -14.02
N ASP A 139 -4.35 -7.18 -14.05
CA ASP A 139 -3.45 -6.03 -13.87
C ASP A 139 -3.52 -5.51 -12.43
N ALA A 140 -2.36 -5.41 -11.76
CA ALA A 140 -2.23 -4.65 -10.53
C ALA A 140 -2.17 -3.15 -10.86
N VAL A 141 -3.13 -2.38 -10.35
CA VAL A 141 -3.30 -0.96 -10.64
C VAL A 141 -3.59 -0.16 -9.38
N GLY A 142 -3.60 1.17 -9.46
CA GLY A 142 -4.11 2.05 -8.40
C GLY A 142 -3.04 2.91 -7.78
N ASN A 143 -2.92 2.86 -6.45
CA ASN A 143 -1.91 3.60 -5.69
C ASN A 143 -0.48 3.01 -5.84
N ILE A 144 -0.34 1.91 -6.58
CA ILE A 144 0.91 1.30 -6.98
C ILE A 144 0.89 0.98 -8.47
N GLY A 145 2.06 1.05 -9.11
CA GLY A 145 2.21 0.73 -10.53
C GLY A 145 1.52 1.76 -11.40
N ASP A 146 0.75 1.28 -12.36
CA ASP A 146 0.00 2.11 -13.28
C ASP A 146 -1.32 2.60 -12.66
N THR A 147 -1.74 3.81 -13.02
CA THR A 147 -3.07 4.29 -12.66
C THR A 147 -4.13 3.47 -13.40
N PRO A 148 -5.29 3.18 -12.79
CA PRO A 148 -6.36 2.50 -13.48
C PRO A 148 -6.71 3.16 -14.82
N THR A 149 -6.76 4.49 -14.86
CA THR A 149 -7.08 5.29 -16.06
C THR A 149 -6.06 5.08 -17.17
N SER A 150 -4.75 4.97 -16.87
CA SER A 150 -3.74 4.69 -17.91
C SER A 150 -3.83 3.26 -18.48
N ARG A 151 -4.55 2.36 -17.80
CA ARG A 151 -4.74 0.96 -18.22
C ARG A 151 -6.10 0.68 -18.85
N VAL A 152 -7.10 1.54 -18.64
CA VAL A 152 -8.51 1.29 -19.07
C VAL A 152 -8.60 0.87 -20.55
N ASP A 153 -7.89 1.55 -21.45
CA ASP A 153 -7.98 1.27 -22.91
C ASP A 153 -7.13 0.08 -23.34
N HIS A 154 -6.12 -0.28 -22.54
CA HIS A 154 -5.22 -1.41 -22.80
C HIS A 154 -5.69 -2.70 -22.12
N ARG A 155 -6.81 -2.62 -21.40
CA ARG A 155 -7.40 -3.73 -20.66
C ARG A 155 -7.93 -4.79 -21.62
N ALA A 156 -7.37 -5.99 -21.56
CA ALA A 156 -7.88 -7.12 -22.32
C ALA A 156 -9.34 -7.45 -21.90
N PRO A 157 -10.23 -7.79 -22.85
CA PRO A 157 -11.59 -8.17 -22.53
C PRO A 157 -11.63 -9.33 -21.51
N GLY A 158 -12.35 -9.13 -20.40
CA GLY A 158 -12.46 -10.13 -19.35
C GLY A 158 -11.27 -10.19 -18.37
N SER A 159 -10.26 -9.33 -18.50
CA SER A 159 -9.18 -9.24 -17.51
C SER A 159 -9.65 -8.61 -16.21
N TRP A 160 -8.93 -8.86 -15.13
CA TRP A 160 -9.19 -8.30 -13.81
C TRP A 160 -8.35 -7.04 -13.56
N PHE A 161 -8.95 -6.02 -12.96
CA PHE A 161 -8.19 -4.97 -12.30
C PHE A 161 -8.12 -5.26 -10.81
N VAL A 162 -6.90 -5.47 -10.32
CA VAL A 162 -6.60 -5.61 -8.89
C VAL A 162 -6.12 -4.25 -8.41
N ALA A 163 -7.04 -3.46 -7.86
CA ALA A 163 -6.82 -2.07 -7.53
C ALA A 163 -6.36 -1.89 -6.07
N GLU A 164 -5.13 -1.40 -5.88
CA GLU A 164 -4.68 -0.84 -4.61
C GLU A 164 -5.36 0.53 -4.40
N LEU A 165 -6.19 0.65 -3.37
CA LEU A 165 -6.97 1.85 -3.11
C LEU A 165 -6.58 2.49 -1.77
N SER A 166 -6.05 3.71 -1.84
CA SER A 166 -5.78 4.54 -0.67
C SER A 166 -7.06 5.08 -0.04
N SER A 167 -6.99 5.54 1.21
CA SER A 167 -8.13 6.22 1.85
C SER A 167 -8.50 7.52 1.13
N TYR A 168 -7.53 8.18 0.49
CA TYR A 168 -7.78 9.41 -0.28
C TYR A 168 -8.60 9.13 -1.55
N GLN A 169 -8.24 8.08 -2.30
CA GLN A 169 -8.99 7.67 -3.49
C GLN A 169 -10.42 7.22 -3.14
N LEU A 170 -10.57 6.48 -2.05
CA LEU A 170 -11.89 6.02 -1.60
C LEU A 170 -12.77 7.17 -1.09
N ALA A 171 -12.17 8.21 -0.49
CA ALA A 171 -12.88 9.42 -0.07
C ALA A 171 -13.52 10.20 -1.23
N THR A 172 -13.12 9.96 -2.47
CA THR A 172 -13.74 10.58 -3.66
C THR A 172 -14.42 9.56 -4.58
N SER A 173 -14.68 8.35 -4.06
CA SER A 173 -15.39 7.28 -4.77
C SER A 173 -16.87 7.19 -4.37
N SER A 174 -17.75 7.03 -5.34
CA SER A 174 -19.22 7.06 -5.19
C SER A 174 -19.93 5.83 -5.77
N GLU A 175 -19.50 5.34 -6.93
CA GLU A 175 -20.12 4.25 -7.67
C GLU A 175 -19.24 3.00 -7.76
N LEU A 176 -17.94 3.12 -7.47
CA LEU A 176 -17.01 1.98 -7.43
C LEU A 176 -17.64 0.76 -6.75
N HIS A 177 -17.66 -0.37 -7.48
CA HIS A 177 -18.25 -1.63 -7.04
C HIS A 177 -17.34 -2.80 -7.47
N PRO A 178 -16.45 -3.27 -6.57
CA PRO A 178 -15.62 -4.42 -6.84
C PRO A 178 -16.38 -5.73 -6.54
N ARG A 179 -16.00 -6.81 -7.23
CA ARG A 179 -16.49 -8.17 -6.93
C ARG A 179 -15.87 -8.76 -5.67
N VAL A 180 -14.65 -8.33 -5.35
CA VAL A 180 -13.98 -8.63 -4.08
C VAL A 180 -13.43 -7.34 -3.50
N GLY A 181 -13.78 -7.04 -2.25
CA GLY A 181 -13.27 -5.90 -1.49
C GLY A 181 -12.49 -6.39 -0.29
N VAL A 182 -11.27 -5.89 -0.07
CA VAL A 182 -10.40 -6.31 1.03
C VAL A 182 -10.06 -5.11 1.91
N LEU A 183 -10.27 -5.23 3.23
CA LEU A 183 -9.72 -4.32 4.23
C LEU A 183 -8.78 -5.10 5.15
N LEU A 184 -7.48 -4.84 5.01
CA LEU A 184 -6.43 -5.60 5.70
C LEU A 184 -6.19 -5.18 7.15
N ASN A 185 -6.32 -3.89 7.47
CA ASN A 185 -6.12 -3.34 8.81
C ASN A 185 -6.40 -1.83 8.82
N ILE A 186 -6.67 -1.27 10.01
CA ILE A 186 -6.79 0.17 10.23
C ILE A 186 -6.00 0.60 11.48
N THR A 187 -4.80 1.10 11.27
CA THR A 187 -3.99 1.78 12.30
C THR A 187 -3.91 3.28 12.01
N PRO A 188 -3.70 4.16 13.03
CA PRO A 188 -3.62 5.60 12.83
C PRO A 188 -2.57 6.02 11.79
N ASP A 189 -3.02 6.67 10.72
CA ASP A 189 -2.18 7.26 9.68
C ASP A 189 -2.92 8.44 9.02
N HIS A 190 -2.20 9.32 8.32
CA HIS A 190 -2.77 10.35 7.44
C HIS A 190 -3.79 11.32 8.08
N LEU A 191 -3.68 11.56 9.39
CA LEU A 191 -4.63 12.37 10.16
C LEU A 191 -4.68 13.84 9.71
N SER A 192 -3.58 14.39 9.19
CA SER A 192 -3.54 15.76 8.66
C SER A 192 -4.49 15.97 7.47
N TRP A 193 -4.70 14.92 6.67
CA TRP A 193 -5.58 14.96 5.50
C TRP A 193 -7.03 14.66 5.87
N HIS A 194 -7.25 13.64 6.72
CA HIS A 194 -8.59 13.16 7.11
C HIS A 194 -9.20 13.92 8.31
N ARG A 195 -8.41 14.75 9.01
CA ARG A 195 -8.76 15.48 10.24
C ARG A 195 -8.98 14.62 11.48
N SER A 196 -9.44 13.38 11.34
CA SER A 196 -9.59 12.42 12.43
C SER A 196 -9.34 10.97 11.99
N HIS A 197 -9.04 10.10 12.96
CA HIS A 197 -8.89 8.67 12.72
C HIS A 197 -10.22 8.03 12.25
N GLU A 198 -11.34 8.47 12.81
CA GLU A 198 -12.67 8.02 12.40
C GLU A 198 -12.95 8.35 10.93
N ALA A 199 -12.65 9.56 10.48
CA ALA A 199 -12.82 9.94 9.07
C ALA A 199 -11.93 9.09 8.14
N TYR A 200 -10.69 8.83 8.54
CA TYR A 200 -9.78 7.93 7.83
C TYR A 200 -10.35 6.51 7.69
N ALA A 201 -10.87 5.96 8.79
CA ALA A 201 -11.45 4.63 8.82
C ALA A 201 -12.75 4.54 7.98
N ARG A 202 -13.63 5.54 8.08
CA ARG A 202 -14.85 5.66 7.26
C ARG A 202 -14.53 5.82 5.77
N ALA A 203 -13.47 6.54 5.41
CA ALA A 203 -13.05 6.67 4.03
C ALA A 203 -12.72 5.30 3.42
N LYS A 204 -12.00 4.43 4.14
CA LYS A 204 -11.73 3.05 3.68
C LYS A 204 -13.00 2.22 3.51
N CYS A 205 -13.97 2.38 4.41
CA CYS A 205 -15.24 1.65 4.33
C CYS A 205 -16.08 2.01 3.09
N ARG A 206 -15.80 3.15 2.41
CA ARG A 206 -16.49 3.51 1.16
C ARG A 206 -16.27 2.48 0.05
N LEU A 207 -15.20 1.67 0.12
CA LEU A 207 -14.97 0.54 -0.78
C LEU A 207 -16.16 -0.44 -0.84
N PHE A 208 -16.80 -0.66 0.31
CA PHE A 208 -17.85 -1.67 0.46
C PHE A 208 -19.26 -1.13 0.20
N ARG A 209 -19.41 0.18 -0.01
CA ARG A 209 -20.72 0.85 -0.05
C ARG A 209 -21.68 0.21 -1.06
N ASN A 210 -21.16 -0.10 -2.24
CA ASN A 210 -21.95 -0.58 -3.38
C ASN A 210 -21.88 -2.10 -3.57
N MET A 211 -21.19 -2.81 -2.68
CA MET A 211 -21.11 -4.27 -2.70
C MET A 211 -22.36 -4.92 -2.10
N GLY A 212 -22.78 -6.04 -2.66
CA GLY A 212 -24.01 -6.74 -2.27
C GLY A 212 -23.96 -8.23 -2.60
N GLU A 213 -25.11 -8.78 -3.02
CA GLU A 213 -25.24 -10.20 -3.31
C GLU A 213 -24.29 -10.64 -4.44
N GLY A 214 -23.56 -11.73 -4.20
CA GLY A 214 -22.61 -12.27 -5.17
C GLY A 214 -21.22 -11.63 -5.13
N ASP A 215 -20.97 -10.70 -4.20
CA ASP A 215 -19.63 -10.17 -3.93
C ASP A 215 -19.05 -10.76 -2.64
N LEU A 216 -17.74 -10.60 -2.45
CA LEU A 216 -17.05 -11.00 -1.21
C LEU A 216 -16.32 -9.83 -0.58
N ILE A 217 -16.62 -9.59 0.69
CA ILE A 217 -15.84 -8.69 1.53
C ILE A 217 -14.90 -9.53 2.39
N ILE A 218 -13.61 -9.20 2.38
CA ILE A 218 -12.59 -9.84 3.21
C ILE A 218 -12.09 -8.81 4.22
N ILE A 219 -12.13 -9.18 5.50
CA ILE A 219 -11.67 -8.33 6.60
C ILE A 219 -10.79 -9.12 7.56
N ASP A 220 -9.76 -8.46 8.09
CA ASP A 220 -9.00 -8.99 9.22
C ASP A 220 -9.86 -8.95 10.50
N ALA A 221 -10.11 -10.13 11.06
CA ALA A 221 -10.89 -10.31 12.28
C ALA A 221 -10.07 -10.11 13.55
N GLU A 222 -8.73 -10.13 13.45
CA GLU A 222 -7.81 -9.93 14.57
C GLU A 222 -7.40 -8.44 14.71
N ASP A 223 -7.67 -7.60 13.70
CA ASP A 223 -7.37 -6.16 13.71
C ASP A 223 -8.47 -5.33 14.41
N GLU A 224 -8.10 -4.66 15.52
CA GLU A 224 -9.02 -3.82 16.31
C GLU A 224 -9.64 -2.68 15.49
N GLY A 225 -8.88 -2.07 14.58
CA GLY A 225 -9.36 -0.97 13.75
C GLY A 225 -10.44 -1.41 12.76
N THR A 226 -10.30 -2.63 12.22
CA THR A 226 -11.28 -3.27 11.35
C THR A 226 -12.53 -3.67 12.15
N ALA A 227 -12.35 -4.21 13.37
CA ALA A 227 -13.45 -4.47 14.29
C ALA A 227 -14.25 -3.20 14.62
N ALA A 228 -13.56 -2.06 14.84
CA ALA A 228 -14.19 -0.78 15.16
C ALA A 228 -15.10 -0.23 14.03
N VAL A 229 -14.86 -0.61 12.77
CA VAL A 229 -15.67 -0.19 11.62
C VAL A 229 -16.60 -1.28 11.07
N ARG A 230 -16.66 -2.44 11.72
CA ARG A 230 -17.44 -3.60 11.26
C ARG A 230 -18.90 -3.27 10.95
N ALA A 231 -19.52 -2.38 11.73
CA ALA A 231 -20.90 -1.92 11.52
C ALA A 231 -21.13 -1.14 10.19
N HIS A 232 -20.08 -0.64 9.55
CA HIS A 232 -20.15 -0.01 8.21
C HIS A 232 -19.99 -1.03 7.07
N ILE A 233 -19.45 -2.20 7.40
CA ILE A 233 -19.12 -3.28 6.46
C ILE A 233 -20.24 -4.30 6.42
N ASP A 234 -20.74 -4.71 7.58
CA ASP A 234 -21.86 -5.64 7.67
C ASP A 234 -23.14 -5.01 7.12
N GLY A 235 -23.99 -5.84 6.52
CA GLY A 235 -25.26 -5.41 5.96
C GLY A 235 -26.01 -6.57 5.31
N PRO A 236 -27.33 -6.43 5.09
CA PRO A 236 -28.12 -7.44 4.41
C PRO A 236 -27.57 -7.70 3.00
N GLY A 237 -27.49 -8.97 2.62
CA GLY A 237 -26.97 -9.39 1.30
C GLY A 237 -25.45 -9.34 1.16
N ARG A 238 -24.71 -8.87 2.16
CA ARG A 238 -23.24 -8.85 2.15
C ARG A 238 -22.68 -10.15 2.71
N ARG A 239 -21.79 -10.78 1.95
CA ARG A 239 -21.00 -11.93 2.38
C ARG A 239 -19.64 -11.46 2.86
N VAL A 240 -19.32 -11.77 4.12
CA VAL A 240 -18.08 -11.33 4.77
C VAL A 240 -17.26 -12.56 5.14
N LEU A 241 -16.03 -12.63 4.64
CA LEU A 241 -15.02 -13.60 5.04
C LEU A 241 -14.13 -13.00 6.12
N GLU A 242 -13.95 -13.76 7.20
CA GLU A 242 -13.10 -13.39 8.32
C GLU A 242 -11.69 -13.97 8.15
N LEU A 243 -10.71 -13.09 8.05
CA LEU A 243 -9.30 -13.41 7.95
C LEU A 243 -8.67 -13.42 9.34
N GLY A 244 -7.81 -14.40 9.63
CA GLY A 244 -7.03 -14.45 10.86
C GLY A 244 -5.91 -15.48 10.77
N LEU A 245 -5.03 -15.55 11.78
CA LEU A 245 -4.10 -16.68 11.89
C LEU A 245 -4.81 -17.90 12.48
N ALA A 246 -5.80 -17.68 13.34
CA ALA A 246 -6.65 -18.72 13.90
C ALA A 246 -8.00 -18.84 13.20
N ASP A 247 -8.62 -20.03 13.26
CA ASP A 247 -9.98 -20.25 12.74
C ASP A 247 -11.02 -19.53 13.61
N THR A 248 -11.73 -18.58 13.03
CA THR A 248 -12.80 -17.83 13.72
C THR A 248 -14.08 -18.65 13.90
N GLY A 249 -14.20 -19.78 13.20
CA GLY A 249 -15.41 -20.60 13.14
C GLY A 249 -16.48 -20.06 12.20
N ALA A 250 -16.22 -18.95 11.50
CA ALA A 250 -17.13 -18.40 10.50
C ALA A 250 -17.30 -19.36 9.31
N ALA A 251 -18.47 -19.26 8.66
CA ALA A 251 -18.78 -20.03 7.45
C ALA A 251 -17.88 -19.65 6.27
N ASP A 252 -17.49 -18.38 6.21
CA ASP A 252 -16.49 -17.83 5.31
C ASP A 252 -15.32 -17.34 6.16
N ALA A 253 -14.18 -18.03 6.07
CA ALA A 253 -12.99 -17.72 6.87
C ALA A 253 -11.71 -18.06 6.11
N ALA A 254 -10.61 -17.38 6.38
CA ALA A 254 -9.28 -17.75 5.90
C ALA A 254 -8.30 -17.73 7.08
N PHE A 255 -7.65 -18.86 7.34
CA PHE A 255 -6.86 -19.07 8.55
C PHE A 255 -5.72 -20.07 8.34
N VAL A 256 -4.86 -20.23 9.35
CA VAL A 256 -3.83 -21.28 9.39
C VAL A 256 -4.31 -22.44 10.26
N ARG A 257 -4.25 -23.67 9.74
CA ARG A 257 -4.51 -24.89 10.50
C ARG A 257 -3.36 -25.86 10.34
N ASP A 258 -2.78 -26.27 11.45
CA ASP A 258 -1.63 -27.20 11.48
C ASP A 258 -0.46 -26.76 10.57
N GLY A 259 -0.25 -25.43 10.49
CA GLY A 259 0.76 -24.80 9.64
C GLY A 259 0.39 -24.68 8.16
N VAL A 260 -0.84 -25.01 7.76
CA VAL A 260 -1.34 -24.94 6.37
C VAL A 260 -2.33 -23.79 6.20
N LEU A 261 -2.13 -22.98 5.16
CA LEU A 261 -3.08 -21.94 4.75
C LEU A 261 -4.38 -22.62 4.29
N THR A 262 -5.49 -22.25 4.91
CA THR A 262 -6.80 -22.83 4.67
C THR A 262 -7.81 -21.72 4.38
N VAL A 263 -8.56 -21.86 3.29
CA VAL A 263 -9.67 -20.98 2.95
C VAL A 263 -10.97 -21.77 3.03
N ARG A 264 -11.92 -21.29 3.83
CA ARG A 264 -13.28 -21.80 3.93
C ARG A 264 -14.23 -20.85 3.22
N LEU A 265 -14.96 -21.35 2.24
CA LEU A 265 -16.01 -20.60 1.54
C LEU A 265 -17.33 -21.37 1.63
N ALA A 266 -18.37 -20.74 2.18
CA ALA A 266 -19.69 -21.34 2.39
C ALA A 266 -19.63 -22.69 3.12
N GLY A 267 -18.74 -22.80 4.13
CA GLY A 267 -18.52 -24.01 4.91
C GLY A 267 -17.58 -25.05 4.28
N ALA A 268 -17.22 -24.90 3.00
CA ALA A 268 -16.29 -25.81 2.32
C ALA A 268 -14.84 -25.33 2.48
N GLU A 269 -13.99 -26.18 3.05
CA GLU A 269 -12.57 -25.89 3.25
C GLU A 269 -11.71 -26.32 2.08
N THR A 270 -10.75 -25.45 1.75
CA THR A 270 -9.70 -25.68 0.76
C THR A 270 -8.35 -25.46 1.44
N ALA A 271 -7.57 -26.53 1.58
CA ALA A 271 -6.18 -26.46 2.03
C ALA A 271 -5.28 -26.09 0.84
N LEU A 272 -4.32 -25.18 1.06
CA LEU A 272 -3.40 -24.69 0.04
C LEU A 272 -1.98 -25.20 0.32
N VAL A 273 -1.09 -24.31 0.78
CA VAL A 273 0.32 -24.60 1.06
C VAL A 273 0.62 -24.39 2.54
N ARG A 274 1.74 -24.93 3.01
CA ARG A 274 2.24 -24.61 4.34
C ARG A 274 2.79 -23.19 4.41
N VAL A 275 2.77 -22.62 5.61
CA VAL A 275 3.35 -21.29 5.89
C VAL A 275 4.83 -21.23 5.52
N ASP A 276 5.58 -22.33 5.75
CA ASP A 276 7.01 -22.44 5.44
C ASP A 276 7.33 -22.64 3.95
N GLU A 277 6.30 -22.82 3.11
CA GLU A 277 6.43 -22.92 1.64
C GLU A 277 6.19 -21.57 0.94
N LEU A 278 5.78 -20.52 1.66
CA LEU A 278 5.60 -19.19 1.09
C LEU A 278 6.96 -18.55 0.76
N GLY A 279 7.04 -17.88 -0.41
CA GLY A 279 8.19 -17.05 -0.79
C GLY A 279 8.31 -15.74 -0.01
N ILE A 280 7.35 -15.46 0.88
CA ILE A 280 7.28 -14.27 1.73
C ILE A 280 7.12 -14.67 3.20
N ALA A 281 7.84 -13.99 4.10
CA ALA A 281 7.90 -14.35 5.51
C ALA A 281 7.15 -13.36 6.42
N GLY A 282 6.73 -13.82 7.60
CA GLY A 282 6.09 -13.02 8.64
C GLY A 282 4.56 -13.16 8.67
N ALA A 283 3.99 -13.01 9.87
CA ALA A 283 2.56 -13.20 10.13
C ALA A 283 1.66 -12.32 9.24
N HIS A 284 2.04 -11.06 9.05
CA HIS A 284 1.32 -10.13 8.18
C HIS A 284 1.32 -10.59 6.71
N ASN A 285 2.37 -11.26 6.24
CA ASN A 285 2.43 -11.80 4.88
C ASN A 285 1.60 -13.09 4.73
N VAL A 286 1.46 -13.88 5.80
CA VAL A 286 0.50 -14.99 5.85
C VAL A 286 -0.93 -14.47 5.71
N LEU A 287 -1.29 -13.40 6.42
CA LEU A 287 -2.60 -12.75 6.28
C LEU A 287 -2.82 -12.18 4.87
N ASN A 288 -1.81 -11.52 4.29
CA ASN A 288 -1.86 -11.05 2.90
C ASN A 288 -2.09 -12.21 1.92
N ALA A 289 -1.41 -13.34 2.12
CA ALA A 289 -1.53 -14.54 1.29
C ALA A 289 -2.90 -15.21 1.42
N LEU A 290 -3.44 -15.30 2.63
CA LEU A 290 -4.79 -15.80 2.88
C LEU A 290 -5.84 -14.89 2.24
N ALA A 291 -5.70 -13.57 2.36
CA ALA A 291 -6.61 -12.61 1.72
C ALA A 291 -6.60 -12.72 0.18
N ALA A 292 -5.41 -12.78 -0.43
CA ALA A 292 -5.24 -12.94 -1.87
C ALA A 292 -5.79 -14.29 -2.36
N SER A 293 -5.55 -15.37 -1.61
CA SER A 293 -6.06 -16.72 -1.93
C SER A 293 -7.58 -16.78 -1.83
N ALA A 294 -8.16 -16.20 -0.79
CA ALA A 294 -9.60 -16.12 -0.63
C ALA A 294 -10.27 -15.35 -1.77
N ALA A 295 -9.66 -14.23 -2.20
CA ALA A 295 -10.12 -13.48 -3.37
C ALA A 295 -10.09 -14.34 -4.65
N ALA A 296 -8.97 -15.00 -4.94
CA ALA A 296 -8.82 -15.83 -6.14
C ALA A 296 -9.80 -17.01 -6.15
N LEU A 297 -9.88 -17.77 -5.05
CA LEU A 297 -10.78 -18.92 -4.91
C LEU A 297 -12.25 -18.52 -5.01
N PHE A 298 -12.64 -17.39 -4.41
CA PHE A 298 -14.02 -16.89 -4.49
C PHE A 298 -14.44 -16.57 -5.92
N LEU A 299 -13.52 -16.03 -6.72
CA LEU A 299 -13.77 -15.74 -8.13
C LEU A 299 -13.82 -17.01 -8.99
N GLY A 300 -13.34 -18.14 -8.46
CA GLY A 300 -13.38 -19.46 -9.11
C GLY A 300 -12.03 -19.93 -9.67
N ALA A 301 -10.91 -19.36 -9.22
CA ALA A 301 -9.58 -19.88 -9.56
C ALA A 301 -9.40 -21.31 -8.98
N ASP A 302 -8.71 -22.17 -9.71
CA ASP A 302 -8.43 -23.54 -9.25
C ASP A 302 -7.46 -23.53 -8.05
N ALA A 303 -7.78 -24.34 -7.04
CA ALA A 303 -7.01 -24.37 -5.80
C ALA A 303 -5.56 -24.83 -5.98
N ALA A 304 -5.29 -25.76 -6.91
CA ALA A 304 -3.93 -26.22 -7.16
C ALA A 304 -3.10 -25.13 -7.86
N GLN A 305 -3.72 -24.34 -8.75
CA GLN A 305 -3.07 -23.19 -9.38
C GLN A 305 -2.79 -22.07 -8.37
N VAL A 306 -3.74 -21.78 -7.47
CA VAL A 306 -3.53 -20.83 -6.37
C VAL A 306 -2.38 -21.28 -5.47
N ALA A 307 -2.34 -22.56 -5.09
CA ALA A 307 -1.25 -23.12 -4.28
C ALA A 307 0.12 -22.99 -4.99
N ALA A 308 0.19 -23.28 -6.30
CA ALA A 308 1.41 -23.10 -7.08
C ALA A 308 1.83 -21.63 -7.18
N GLY A 309 0.87 -20.71 -7.34
CA GLY A 309 1.11 -19.27 -7.34
C GLY A 309 1.71 -18.78 -6.02
N LEU A 310 1.20 -19.27 -4.88
CA LEU A 310 1.72 -18.89 -3.55
C LEU A 310 3.20 -19.24 -3.35
N MET A 311 3.65 -20.39 -3.84
CA MET A 311 5.05 -20.83 -3.73
C MET A 311 6.00 -20.04 -4.64
N THR A 312 5.48 -19.41 -5.70
CA THR A 312 6.29 -18.73 -6.73
C THR A 312 6.30 -17.21 -6.57
N PHE A 313 5.45 -16.65 -5.72
CA PHE A 313 5.44 -15.22 -5.45
C PHE A 313 6.69 -14.81 -4.66
N ALA A 314 7.45 -13.87 -5.20
CA ALA A 314 8.63 -13.32 -4.56
C ALA A 314 8.29 -12.06 -3.74
N ALA A 315 9.06 -11.81 -2.69
CA ALA A 315 8.99 -10.55 -1.96
C ALA A 315 9.18 -9.35 -2.90
N LEU A 316 8.32 -8.34 -2.75
CA LEU A 316 8.45 -7.11 -3.50
C LEU A 316 9.67 -6.31 -3.03
N PRO A 317 10.32 -5.53 -3.92
CA PRO A 317 11.42 -4.66 -3.53
C PRO A 317 11.06 -3.79 -2.32
N HIS A 318 12.01 -3.64 -1.40
CA HIS A 318 11.89 -2.79 -0.20
C HIS A 318 10.83 -3.23 0.83
N ARG A 319 10.34 -4.48 0.76
CA ARG A 319 9.35 -5.06 1.70
C ARG A 319 9.86 -6.37 2.29
N ILE A 320 10.68 -6.29 3.33
CA ILE A 320 11.43 -7.44 3.89
C ILE A 320 12.11 -8.23 2.75
N GLU A 321 12.68 -7.49 1.79
CA GLU A 321 13.34 -8.04 0.61
C GLU A 321 14.72 -8.58 1.04
N PRO A 322 15.02 -9.87 0.84
CA PRO A 322 16.37 -10.38 1.07
C PRO A 322 17.32 -9.79 0.01
N VAL A 323 18.36 -9.07 0.45
CA VAL A 323 19.28 -8.36 -0.47
C VAL A 323 20.70 -8.93 -0.49
N GLY A 324 21.02 -9.88 0.39
CA GLY A 324 22.29 -10.59 0.35
C GLY A 324 22.73 -11.16 1.69
N THR A 325 23.88 -11.83 1.69
CA THR A 325 24.57 -12.31 2.89
C THR A 325 26.03 -11.87 2.81
N VAL A 326 26.54 -11.24 3.88
CA VAL A 326 27.93 -10.78 3.97
C VAL A 326 28.49 -11.26 5.30
N ASP A 327 29.65 -11.92 5.30
CA ASP A 327 30.31 -12.45 6.50
C ASP A 327 29.39 -13.35 7.36
N GLY A 328 28.46 -14.08 6.73
CA GLY A 328 27.48 -14.94 7.41
C GLY A 328 26.28 -14.20 8.02
N VAL A 329 26.14 -12.89 7.81
CA VAL A 329 25.02 -12.06 8.26
C VAL A 329 24.05 -11.83 7.09
N ARG A 330 22.75 -12.06 7.30
CA ARG A 330 21.72 -11.84 6.28
C ARG A 330 21.20 -10.41 6.30
N PHE A 331 21.00 -9.80 5.14
CA PHE A 331 20.51 -8.43 5.02
C PHE A 331 19.11 -8.40 4.41
N TYR A 332 18.20 -7.67 5.06
CA TYR A 332 16.83 -7.48 4.62
C TYR A 332 16.51 -6.00 4.44
N ASN A 333 15.95 -5.67 3.29
CA ASN A 333 15.53 -4.34 2.88
C ASN A 333 14.03 -4.17 3.10
N ASP A 334 13.66 -3.42 4.13
CA ASP A 334 12.30 -3.03 4.43
C ASP A 334 12.16 -1.49 4.45
N SER A 335 12.84 -0.81 3.51
CA SER A 335 12.83 0.66 3.40
C SER A 335 11.41 1.25 3.29
N LYS A 336 10.40 0.47 2.88
CA LYS A 336 9.00 0.89 2.84
C LYS A 336 8.35 1.05 4.22
N ALA A 337 8.93 0.51 5.30
CA ALA A 337 8.46 0.68 6.67
C ALA A 337 8.70 2.12 7.18
N THR A 338 7.86 3.04 6.72
CA THR A 338 7.96 4.48 7.02
C THR A 338 7.12 4.92 8.23
N ASN A 339 6.62 3.99 9.03
CA ASN A 339 5.90 4.21 10.28
C ASN A 339 6.22 3.09 11.29
N THR A 340 5.93 3.31 12.56
CA THR A 340 6.27 2.39 13.67
C THR A 340 5.58 1.03 13.56
N ASP A 341 4.28 1.00 13.23
CA ASP A 341 3.49 -0.24 13.05
C ASP A 341 4.09 -1.16 11.97
N ALA A 342 4.62 -0.59 10.89
CA ALA A 342 5.28 -1.38 9.85
C ALA A 342 6.55 -2.08 10.37
N VAL A 343 7.33 -1.41 11.22
CA VAL A 343 8.55 -1.99 11.81
C VAL A 343 8.21 -3.12 12.79
N GLU A 344 7.22 -2.90 13.66
CA GLU A 344 6.74 -3.92 14.60
C GLU A 344 6.29 -5.18 13.85
N LYS A 345 5.55 -5.01 12.75
CA LYS A 345 5.15 -6.10 11.86
C LYS A 345 6.32 -6.77 11.16
N ALA A 346 7.35 -6.01 10.75
CA ALA A 346 8.53 -6.56 10.10
C ALA A 346 9.33 -7.46 11.05
N LEU A 347 9.46 -7.10 12.33
CA LEU A 347 10.15 -7.90 13.34
C LEU A 347 9.52 -9.29 13.55
N THR A 348 8.21 -9.44 13.31
CA THR A 348 7.54 -10.75 13.37
C THR A 348 8.03 -11.75 12.33
N ALA A 349 8.74 -11.30 11.28
CA ALA A 349 9.35 -12.18 10.28
C ALA A 349 10.62 -12.88 10.79
N PHE A 350 11.16 -12.47 11.94
CA PHE A 350 12.40 -13.00 12.53
C PHE A 350 12.15 -13.49 13.97
N PRO A 351 11.27 -14.49 14.17
CA PRO A 351 10.83 -14.90 15.51
C PRO A 351 11.91 -15.64 16.31
N SER A 352 13.02 -16.04 15.68
CA SER A 352 14.07 -16.84 16.33
C SER A 352 15.49 -16.36 16.02
N GLU A 353 15.65 -15.27 15.29
CA GLU A 353 16.94 -14.74 14.87
C GLU A 353 17.20 -13.39 15.51
N ARG A 354 18.44 -13.19 15.99
CA ARG A 354 18.85 -11.89 16.54
C ARG A 354 18.88 -10.85 15.42
N VAL A 355 18.15 -9.75 15.63
CA VAL A 355 18.07 -8.65 14.66
C VAL A 355 18.93 -7.46 15.09
N VAL A 356 19.71 -6.93 14.17
CA VAL A 356 20.32 -5.59 14.23
C VAL A 356 19.46 -4.66 13.39
N LEU A 357 18.72 -3.78 14.07
CA LEU A 357 17.68 -2.93 13.46
C LEU A 357 18.23 -1.54 13.11
N LEU A 358 17.99 -1.08 11.89
CA LEU A 358 18.30 0.29 11.46
C LEU A 358 17.04 1.17 11.57
N LEU A 359 17.06 2.16 12.46
CA LEU A 359 15.97 3.13 12.67
C LEU A 359 16.44 4.53 12.30
N GLY A 360 15.65 5.28 11.52
CA GLY A 360 16.11 6.60 11.13
C GLY A 360 15.50 7.16 9.87
N GLY A 361 15.69 8.46 9.69
CA GLY A 361 15.12 9.22 8.58
C GLY A 361 14.44 10.49 9.07
N ARG A 362 13.52 11.01 8.26
CA ARG A 362 12.70 12.16 8.59
C ARG A 362 11.52 11.79 9.49
N ASP A 363 11.51 12.40 10.66
CA ASP A 363 10.50 12.20 11.70
C ASP A 363 9.11 12.71 11.26
N LYS A 364 8.07 11.94 11.62
CA LYS A 364 6.65 12.28 11.39
C LYS A 364 5.96 12.84 12.64
N GLY A 365 6.64 12.92 13.77
CA GLY A 365 6.06 13.39 15.03
C GLY A 365 5.21 12.36 15.77
N THR A 366 5.23 11.09 15.36
CA THR A 366 4.47 10.01 16.00
C THR A 366 5.00 9.69 17.40
N PRO A 367 4.16 9.36 18.39
CA PRO A 367 4.61 8.86 19.69
C PRO A 367 5.49 7.61 19.53
N LEU A 368 6.50 7.44 20.39
CA LEU A 368 7.51 6.38 20.25
C LEU A 368 7.64 5.48 21.50
N GLU A 369 6.96 5.82 22.59
CA GLU A 369 7.11 5.17 23.89
C GLU A 369 6.59 3.74 23.91
N GLU A 370 5.50 3.47 23.19
CA GLU A 370 4.99 2.12 22.99
C GLU A 370 5.83 1.35 21.99
N PHE A 371 6.17 1.99 20.87
CA PHE A 371 7.07 1.43 19.86
C PHE A 371 8.41 0.96 20.45
N ALA A 372 9.04 1.79 21.29
CA ALA A 372 10.29 1.44 21.96
C ALA A 372 10.14 0.19 22.84
N ARG A 373 9.05 0.09 23.62
CA ARG A 373 8.77 -1.10 24.44
C ARG A 373 8.60 -2.35 23.58
N THR A 374 7.89 -2.26 22.46
CA THR A 374 7.68 -3.38 21.52
C THR A 374 8.99 -3.82 20.87
N VAL A 375 9.82 -2.88 20.42
CA VAL A 375 11.10 -3.20 19.78
C VAL A 375 12.06 -3.84 20.79
N LEU A 376 12.17 -3.29 22.00
CA LEU A 376 13.08 -3.79 23.03
C LEU A 376 12.66 -5.16 23.60
N SER A 377 11.38 -5.54 23.51
CA SER A 377 10.89 -6.86 23.93
C SER A 377 10.92 -7.93 22.82
N SER A 378 11.41 -7.58 21.64
CA SER A 378 11.45 -8.45 20.46
C SER A 378 12.78 -9.21 20.33
N THR A 379 13.05 -9.77 19.14
CA THR A 379 14.32 -10.46 18.81
C THR A 379 15.48 -9.50 18.48
N VAL A 380 15.26 -8.19 18.60
CA VAL A 380 16.29 -7.17 18.40
C VAL A 380 17.36 -7.30 19.47
N GLY A 381 18.62 -7.39 19.05
CA GLY A 381 19.79 -7.40 19.92
C GLY A 381 20.69 -6.17 19.79
N ALA A 382 20.48 -5.36 18.74
CA ALA A 382 21.14 -4.06 18.57
C ALA A 382 20.28 -3.13 17.72
N ILE A 383 20.38 -1.82 17.96
CA ILE A 383 19.68 -0.78 17.21
C ILE A 383 20.67 0.29 16.80
N VAL A 384 20.71 0.60 15.51
CA VAL A 384 21.49 1.72 14.96
C VAL A 384 20.53 2.83 14.54
N CYS A 385 20.59 3.95 15.25
CA CYS A 385 19.77 5.13 14.96
C CYS A 385 20.51 6.08 14.00
N PHE A 386 19.86 6.53 12.93
CA PHE A 386 20.46 7.40 11.91
C PHE A 386 19.52 8.51 11.40
N GLY A 387 20.06 9.46 10.62
CA GLY A 387 19.29 10.53 10.00
C GLY A 387 18.73 11.57 10.99
N GLU A 388 17.76 12.37 10.54
CA GLU A 388 17.19 13.49 11.33
C GLU A 388 16.55 13.03 12.65
N ALA A 389 15.87 11.87 12.65
CA ALA A 389 15.16 11.33 13.80
C ALA A 389 16.07 10.66 14.84
N ARG A 390 17.37 10.51 14.56
CA ARG A 390 18.34 9.76 15.38
C ARG A 390 18.28 10.07 16.86
N SER A 391 18.41 11.35 17.21
CA SER A 391 18.47 11.79 18.61
C SER A 391 17.18 11.47 19.36
N ARG A 392 16.03 11.61 18.70
CA ARG A 392 14.72 11.35 19.31
C ARG A 392 14.51 9.85 19.58
N PHE A 393 14.86 8.98 18.64
CA PHE A 393 14.81 7.53 18.88
C PHE A 393 15.74 7.13 20.02
N LEU A 394 16.98 7.62 20.02
CA LEU A 394 17.95 7.28 21.08
C LEU A 394 17.48 7.76 22.46
N GLU A 395 16.90 8.95 22.56
CA GLU A 395 16.35 9.47 23.81
C GLU A 395 15.26 8.55 24.37
N VAL A 396 14.27 8.21 23.54
CA VAL A 396 13.14 7.36 23.96
C VAL A 396 13.60 5.93 24.25
N LEU A 397 14.45 5.33 23.40
CA LEU A 397 14.98 3.99 23.62
C LEU A 397 15.78 3.92 24.92
N ARG A 398 16.69 4.86 25.18
CA ARG A 398 17.49 4.89 26.43
C ARG A 398 16.64 5.08 27.69
N ALA A 399 15.51 5.76 27.58
CA ALA A 399 14.59 5.99 28.69
C ALA A 399 13.62 4.81 28.93
N THR A 400 13.57 3.82 28.03
CA THR A 400 12.64 2.69 28.11
C THR A 400 13.28 1.51 28.85
N ASP A 401 12.51 0.86 29.73
CA ASP A 401 12.96 -0.34 30.44
C ASP A 401 13.39 -1.45 29.46
N GLY A 402 14.50 -2.14 29.76
CA GLY A 402 15.09 -3.17 28.90
C GLY A 402 16.20 -2.66 27.96
N ALA A 403 16.38 -1.34 27.83
CA ALA A 403 17.41 -0.76 26.96
C ALA A 403 18.85 -1.19 27.29
N SER A 404 19.14 -1.55 28.55
CA SER A 404 20.46 -2.04 28.97
C SER A 404 20.84 -3.41 28.40
N GLU A 405 19.87 -4.14 27.85
CA GLU A 405 20.07 -5.47 27.25
C GLU A 405 20.35 -5.38 25.74
N ILE A 406 20.22 -4.19 25.14
CA ILE A 406 20.33 -3.95 23.71
C ILE A 406 21.49 -2.99 23.42
N ASP A 407 22.31 -3.33 22.42
CA ASP A 407 23.36 -2.42 21.96
C ASP A 407 22.74 -1.25 21.17
N LEU A 408 22.78 -0.04 21.74
CA LEU A 408 22.31 1.17 21.07
C LEU A 408 23.48 1.95 20.46
N ALA A 409 23.45 2.14 19.15
CA ALA A 409 24.45 2.90 18.41
C ALA A 409 23.83 4.03 17.58
N GLU A 410 24.68 4.97 17.18
CA GLU A 410 24.31 6.12 16.38
C GLU A 410 25.17 6.17 15.11
N ALA A 411 24.57 6.65 14.01
CA ALA A 411 25.23 6.82 12.72
C ALA A 411 24.70 8.07 12.01
N ASP A 412 25.47 8.62 11.09
CA ASP A 412 25.08 9.86 10.40
C ASP A 412 23.98 9.64 9.35
N GLY A 413 24.25 8.80 8.35
CA GLY A 413 23.31 8.45 7.28
C GLY A 413 23.23 6.94 7.06
N LEU A 414 22.47 6.51 6.04
CA LEU A 414 22.20 5.09 5.80
C LEU A 414 23.49 4.26 5.67
N ARG A 415 24.47 4.75 4.91
CA ARG A 415 25.71 4.00 4.65
C ARG A 415 26.50 3.74 5.94
N ASP A 416 26.67 4.79 6.75
CA ASP A 416 27.33 4.71 8.04
C ASP A 416 26.56 3.78 9.01
N ALA A 417 25.22 3.82 8.97
CA ALA A 417 24.38 2.93 9.77
C ALA A 417 24.61 1.45 9.43
N VAL A 418 24.77 1.12 8.14
CA VAL A 418 25.11 -0.24 7.70
C VAL A 418 26.49 -0.65 8.19
N ASP A 419 27.49 0.23 8.11
CA ASP A 419 28.84 -0.07 8.58
C ASP A 419 28.88 -0.30 10.10
N VAL A 420 28.20 0.56 10.87
CA VAL A 420 28.06 0.40 12.33
C VAL A 420 27.33 -0.91 12.67
N ALA A 421 26.22 -1.20 12.01
CA ALA A 421 25.45 -2.42 12.24
C ALA A 421 26.28 -3.70 12.01
N ARG A 422 27.17 -3.69 11.00
CA ARG A 422 28.08 -4.81 10.75
C ARG A 422 29.07 -5.04 11.87
N THR A 423 29.45 -4.01 12.63
CA THR A 423 30.33 -4.18 13.80
C THR A 423 29.60 -4.78 15.01
N LEU A 424 28.27 -4.75 15.01
CA LEU A 424 27.39 -5.26 16.08
C LEU A 424 26.75 -6.63 15.74
N ALA A 425 26.90 -7.09 14.51
CA ALA A 425 26.31 -8.34 14.01
C ALA A 425 27.32 -9.49 14.06
N ASN A 426 26.83 -10.69 14.37
CA ASN A 426 27.58 -11.94 14.32
C ASN A 426 27.05 -12.85 13.20
N PRO A 427 27.86 -13.80 12.67
CA PRO A 427 27.36 -14.79 11.72
C PRO A 427 26.10 -15.50 12.24
N GLY A 428 25.06 -15.55 11.41
CA GLY A 428 23.72 -16.04 11.77
C GLY A 428 22.71 -14.93 12.11
N ASP A 429 23.16 -13.73 12.44
CA ASP A 429 22.30 -12.58 12.71
C ASP A 429 21.65 -12.03 11.42
N VAL A 430 20.65 -11.18 11.63
CA VAL A 430 19.95 -10.42 10.59
C VAL A 430 20.23 -8.93 10.76
N ILE A 431 20.63 -8.24 9.69
CA ILE A 431 20.59 -6.77 9.62
C ILE A 431 19.33 -6.37 8.85
N LEU A 432 18.45 -5.62 9.52
CA LEU A 432 17.16 -5.20 8.99
C LEU A 432 17.11 -3.68 8.82
N LEU A 433 17.03 -3.21 7.57
CA LEU A 433 16.64 -1.83 7.28
C LEU A 433 15.12 -1.72 7.41
N SER A 434 14.62 -1.23 8.54
CA SER A 434 13.18 -1.00 8.76
C SER A 434 12.99 0.31 9.55
N PRO A 435 13.00 1.47 8.87
CA PRO A 435 13.41 2.75 9.45
C PRO A 435 12.40 3.47 10.36
N ALA A 436 11.12 3.08 10.36
CA ALA A 436 10.00 3.78 11.01
C ALA A 436 9.76 5.24 10.55
N CYS A 437 10.58 5.77 9.64
CA CYS A 437 10.56 7.17 9.20
C CYS A 437 10.46 7.33 7.68
N ALA A 438 10.01 8.51 7.26
CA ALA A 438 10.11 8.91 5.86
C ALA A 438 11.58 9.09 5.45
N SER A 439 11.88 9.08 4.15
CA SER A 439 13.26 9.11 3.64
C SER A 439 13.75 10.52 3.22
N PHE A 440 12.89 11.54 3.35
CA PHE A 440 13.08 12.87 2.76
C PHE A 440 14.13 13.76 3.42
N ASP A 441 14.91 13.22 4.35
CA ASP A 441 16.08 13.85 4.94
C ASP A 441 17.35 13.58 4.12
N GLU A 442 17.51 12.36 3.60
CA GLU A 442 18.68 11.94 2.81
C GLU A 442 18.32 11.59 1.35
N PHE A 443 17.07 11.21 1.06
CA PHE A 443 16.64 10.65 -0.24
C PHE A 443 15.35 11.28 -0.77
N SER A 444 15.12 11.19 -2.08
CA SER A 444 13.89 11.66 -2.75
C SER A 444 12.68 10.74 -2.53
N GLY A 445 12.91 9.49 -2.11
CA GLY A 445 11.87 8.48 -1.89
C GLY A 445 12.40 7.26 -1.14
N PHE A 446 11.50 6.40 -0.68
CA PHE A 446 11.90 5.19 0.06
C PHE A 446 12.53 4.17 -0.89
N GLU A 447 12.18 4.22 -2.17
CA GLU A 447 12.75 3.43 -3.27
C GLU A 447 14.24 3.74 -3.39
N GLU A 448 14.60 5.02 -3.50
CA GLU A 448 16.01 5.45 -3.58
C GLU A 448 16.81 5.02 -2.34
N ARG A 449 16.24 5.17 -1.14
CA ARG A 449 16.85 4.68 0.10
C ARG A 449 17.06 3.16 0.08
N GLY A 450 16.06 2.41 -0.37
CA GLY A 450 16.11 0.95 -0.42
C GLY A 450 17.07 0.44 -1.49
N ASP A 451 17.16 1.12 -2.64
CA ASP A 451 18.11 0.84 -3.71
C ASP A 451 19.55 1.15 -3.28
N ALA A 452 19.76 2.25 -2.54
CA ALA A 452 21.04 2.59 -1.94
C ALA A 452 21.49 1.50 -0.96
N PHE A 453 20.60 1.02 -0.09
CA PHE A 453 20.88 -0.09 0.82
C PHE A 453 21.27 -1.37 0.06
N ARG A 454 20.45 -1.80 -0.90
CA ARG A 454 20.71 -3.00 -1.73
C ARG A 454 22.05 -2.90 -2.46
N SER A 455 22.30 -1.76 -3.09
CA SER A 455 23.54 -1.50 -3.83
C SER A 455 24.75 -1.54 -2.91
N TYR A 456 24.64 -1.00 -1.70
CA TYR A 456 25.74 -1.01 -0.75
C TYR A 456 26.02 -2.42 -0.21
N VAL A 457 25.00 -3.19 0.15
CA VAL A 457 25.16 -4.61 0.56
C VAL A 457 25.84 -5.43 -0.54
N ALA A 458 25.44 -5.23 -1.80
CA ALA A 458 26.06 -5.93 -2.94
C ALA A 458 27.56 -5.58 -3.09
N GLN A 459 27.94 -4.31 -2.87
CA GLN A 459 29.36 -3.89 -2.89
C GLN A 459 30.17 -4.55 -1.78
N LEU A 460 29.58 -4.70 -0.59
CA LEU A 460 30.23 -5.36 0.55
C LEU A 460 30.45 -6.86 0.29
N GLY A 461 29.47 -7.55 -0.31
CA GLY A 461 29.61 -8.96 -0.71
C GLY A 461 30.70 -9.17 -1.76
N GLY A 462 30.73 -8.35 -2.81
CA GLY A 462 31.75 -8.43 -3.87
C GLY A 462 33.18 -8.13 -3.37
N ALA A 463 33.33 -7.34 -2.30
CA ALA A 463 34.62 -7.09 -1.67
C ALA A 463 35.09 -8.24 -0.75
N ALA A 464 34.16 -9.06 -0.25
CA ALA A 464 34.46 -10.25 0.55
C ALA A 464 34.92 -11.42 -0.32
N ASP A 465 34.30 -11.62 -1.50
CA ASP A 465 34.68 -12.68 -2.46
C ASP A 465 36.04 -12.44 -3.15
N ALA A 466 36.55 -11.20 -3.11
CA ALA A 466 37.82 -10.81 -3.71
C ALA A 466 39.04 -10.90 -2.76
N ARG A 467 38.82 -11.29 -1.49
CA ARG A 467 39.87 -11.50 -0.47
C ARG A 467 40.05 -12.98 -0.19
#